data_AF-A0A183CS61-F1
#
_entry.id   AF-A0A183CS61-F1
#
_cell.length_a   1.000
_cell.length_b   1.000
_cell.length_c   1.000
_cell.angle_alpha   90.00
_cell.angle_beta   90.00
_cell.angle_gamma   90.00
#
_symmetry.space_group_name_H-M   'P 1'
#
loop_
_entity.id
_entity.type
_entity.pdbx_description
1 polymer ?
#
loop_
_entity_poly.entity_id
_entity_poly.type
_entity_poly.pdbx_seq_one_letter_code
_entity_poly.pdbx_strand_id
1 'polypeptide(L)'
;SRIQDVLEAQKVRQRRFGMDAVECAVGKDLAREFHRLDENPFQMRGGAMLRLSDHQKAALNAADIEADIKEQFKKETLLRDEHEEMRRYVEARIAAECPAAMAAKGGGGANGVGPSDSKRPKIAGPEDDILFKAAELVKQYGSKRNEELLSNQMLVGIPEVDLGIETRMRNIEATEQKKVELLKKGIIPQPTNNWQPVVVVEEIEEG
;
A
#
# COMPACT_ATOMS: atom_id res chain seq x y z
N SER A 1 26.61 -22.16 -64.82
CA SER A 1 26.14 -20.81 -64.51
C SER A 1 25.21 -20.79 -63.31
N ARG A 2 23.89 -20.98 -63.44
CA ARG A 2 22.93 -20.74 -62.34
C ARG A 2 23.20 -21.48 -61.01
N ILE A 3 23.71 -22.71 -61.07
CA ILE A 3 24.05 -23.50 -59.86
C ILE A 3 25.33 -22.96 -59.19
N GLN A 4 26.31 -22.50 -59.96
CA GLN A 4 27.53 -21.86 -59.43
C GLN A 4 27.18 -20.52 -58.77
N ASP A 5 26.30 -19.73 -59.40
CA ASP A 5 25.83 -18.46 -58.85
C ASP A 5 25.11 -18.66 -57.50
N VAL A 6 24.31 -19.73 -57.38
CA VAL A 6 23.63 -20.11 -56.13
C VAL A 6 24.63 -20.59 -55.07
N LEU A 7 25.65 -21.36 -55.44
CA LEU A 7 26.70 -21.82 -54.52
C LEU A 7 27.56 -20.66 -54.00
N GLU A 8 27.92 -19.71 -54.85
CA GLU A 8 28.62 -18.49 -54.42
C GLU A 8 27.74 -17.64 -53.48
N ALA A 9 26.46 -17.48 -53.80
CA ALA A 9 25.52 -16.79 -52.92
C ALA A 9 25.37 -17.50 -51.56
N GLN A 10 25.41 -18.83 -51.52
CA GLN A 10 25.42 -19.59 -50.27
C GLN A 10 26.71 -19.39 -49.48
N LYS A 11 27.88 -19.36 -50.16
CA LYS A 11 29.18 -19.14 -49.53
C LYS A 11 29.32 -17.75 -48.90
N VAL A 12 28.73 -16.72 -49.51
CA VAL A 12 28.68 -15.36 -48.95
C VAL A 12 27.72 -15.27 -47.74
N ARG A 13 26.68 -16.10 -47.69
CA ARG A 13 25.75 -16.19 -46.55
C ARG A 13 26.31 -16.98 -45.36
N GLN A 14 27.33 -17.80 -45.57
CA GLN A 14 28.01 -18.47 -44.46
C GLN A 14 28.69 -17.40 -43.60
N ARG A 15 28.39 -17.40 -42.30
CA ARG A 15 29.10 -16.55 -41.35
C ARG A 15 30.58 -16.93 -41.41
N ARG A 16 31.45 -15.95 -41.65
CA ARG A 16 32.90 -16.19 -41.68
C ARG A 16 33.33 -16.63 -40.27
N PHE A 17 34.20 -17.64 -40.20
CA PHE A 17 34.75 -18.10 -38.93
C PHE A 17 35.61 -16.96 -38.33
N GLY A 18 35.26 -16.48 -37.13
CA GLY A 18 35.91 -15.35 -36.48
C GLY A 18 35.05 -14.77 -35.34
N MET A 19 35.56 -13.72 -34.68
CA MET A 19 34.80 -12.91 -33.74
C MET A 19 33.99 -11.86 -34.50
N ASP A 20 32.74 -11.63 -34.10
CA ASP A 20 31.91 -10.54 -34.64
C ASP A 20 32.44 -9.16 -34.19
N ALA A 21 32.08 -8.09 -34.89
CA ALA A 21 32.50 -6.73 -34.54
C ALA A 21 32.10 -6.36 -33.10
N VAL A 22 30.92 -6.81 -32.66
CA VAL A 22 30.42 -6.63 -31.29
C VAL A 22 31.20 -7.49 -30.29
N GLU A 23 31.47 -8.75 -30.63
CA GLU A 23 32.29 -9.65 -29.80
C GLU A 23 33.72 -9.13 -29.63
N CYS A 24 34.29 -8.49 -30.64
CA CYS A 24 35.62 -7.88 -30.59
C CYS A 24 35.66 -6.63 -29.69
N ALA A 25 34.57 -5.88 -29.61
CA ALA A 25 34.50 -4.63 -28.85
C ALA A 25 34.18 -4.86 -27.36
N VAL A 26 33.25 -5.78 -27.07
CA VAL A 26 32.67 -5.94 -25.71
C VAL A 26 33.07 -7.28 -25.06
N GLY A 27 33.58 -8.22 -25.85
CA GLY A 27 33.88 -9.58 -25.41
C GLY A 27 32.70 -10.54 -25.59
N LYS A 28 33.00 -11.85 -25.56
CA LYS A 28 32.05 -12.92 -25.93
C LYS A 28 30.82 -13.02 -25.04
N ASP A 29 30.96 -12.78 -23.73
CA ASP A 29 29.86 -12.98 -22.79
C ASP A 29 28.82 -11.86 -22.87
N LEU A 30 29.26 -10.59 -22.93
CA LEU A 30 28.36 -9.45 -23.15
C LEU A 30 27.75 -9.46 -24.56
N ALA A 31 28.51 -9.82 -25.60
CA ALA A 31 27.97 -9.93 -26.94
C ALA A 31 26.83 -10.97 -27.05
N ARG A 32 26.90 -12.07 -26.28
CA ARG A 32 25.80 -13.04 -26.17
C ARG A 32 24.55 -12.44 -25.55
N GLU A 33 24.68 -11.54 -24.59
CA GLU A 33 23.54 -10.84 -23.99
C GLU A 33 22.92 -9.86 -24.97
N PHE A 34 23.73 -9.07 -25.69
CA PHE A 34 23.24 -8.19 -26.75
C PHE A 34 22.51 -8.95 -27.86
N HIS A 35 23.05 -10.08 -28.32
CA HIS A 35 22.38 -10.90 -29.34
C HIS A 35 21.06 -11.52 -28.86
N ARG A 36 20.89 -11.77 -27.56
CA ARG A 36 19.61 -12.25 -26.99
C ARG A 36 18.54 -11.16 -26.97
N LEU A 37 18.95 -9.89 -26.86
CA LEU A 37 18.03 -8.75 -26.87
C LEU A 37 17.53 -8.41 -28.28
N ASP A 38 18.36 -8.66 -29.31
CA ASP A 38 18.03 -8.44 -30.72
C ASP A 38 17.27 -9.62 -31.37
N GLU A 39 17.03 -10.71 -30.64
CA GLU A 39 16.22 -11.82 -31.17
C GLU A 39 14.74 -11.42 -31.23
N ASN A 40 14.25 -11.26 -32.47
CA ASN A 40 12.86 -11.00 -32.77
C ASN A 40 11.98 -12.11 -32.14
N PRO A 41 11.00 -11.78 -31.29
CA PRO A 41 10.23 -12.77 -30.50
C PRO A 41 9.45 -13.75 -31.36
N PHE A 42 9.23 -13.42 -32.64
CA PHE A 42 8.53 -14.27 -33.60
C PHE A 42 9.46 -15.18 -34.43
N GLN A 43 10.78 -15.09 -34.27
CA GLN A 43 11.78 -15.86 -35.01
C GLN A 43 12.60 -16.81 -34.12
N MET A 44 12.06 -17.21 -32.96
CA MET A 44 12.72 -18.19 -32.10
C MET A 44 12.91 -19.52 -32.84
N ARG A 45 14.17 -19.99 -32.92
CA ARG A 45 14.61 -21.16 -33.69
C ARG A 45 14.15 -22.52 -33.12
N GLY A 46 13.23 -22.55 -32.16
CA GLY A 46 12.70 -23.75 -31.53
C GLY A 46 11.20 -23.61 -31.30
N GLY A 47 10.41 -24.49 -31.91
CA GLY A 47 8.95 -24.37 -31.94
C GLY A 47 8.30 -24.25 -30.57
N ALA A 48 7.36 -23.30 -30.46
CA ALA A 48 6.18 -23.18 -29.57
C ALA A 48 6.30 -23.48 -28.05
N MET A 49 7.45 -23.86 -27.52
CA MET A 49 7.64 -24.06 -26.09
C MET A 49 8.54 -22.96 -25.57
N LEU A 50 7.93 -21.98 -24.89
CA LEU A 50 8.65 -20.94 -24.14
C LEU A 50 9.57 -21.65 -23.13
N ARG A 51 10.88 -21.61 -23.38
CA ARG A 51 11.88 -22.03 -22.40
C ARG A 51 11.91 -20.97 -21.31
N LEU A 52 11.12 -21.19 -20.26
CA LEU A 52 11.18 -20.37 -19.05
C LEU A 52 12.62 -20.39 -18.53
N SER A 53 13.14 -19.21 -18.19
CA SER A 53 14.45 -19.09 -17.55
C SER A 53 14.42 -19.84 -16.21
N ASP A 54 15.58 -20.31 -15.74
CA ASP A 54 15.65 -21.05 -14.49
C ASP A 54 15.13 -20.22 -13.29
N HIS A 55 15.26 -18.89 -13.37
CA HIS A 55 14.66 -17.96 -12.42
C HIS A 55 13.12 -17.97 -12.46
N GLN A 56 12.51 -18.02 -13.64
CA GLN A 56 11.05 -18.08 -13.76
C GLN A 56 10.50 -19.42 -13.25
N LYS A 57 11.22 -20.52 -13.47
CA LYS A 57 10.87 -21.84 -12.90
C LYS A 57 11.00 -21.86 -11.38
N ALA A 58 12.06 -21.26 -10.85
CA ALA A 58 12.25 -21.13 -9.40
C ALA A 58 11.14 -20.29 -8.75
N ALA A 59 10.71 -19.21 -9.41
CA ALA A 59 9.62 -18.37 -8.92
C ALA A 59 8.26 -19.10 -8.88
N LEU A 60 7.95 -19.91 -9.89
CA LEU A 60 6.74 -20.74 -9.90
C LEU A 60 6.75 -21.79 -8.80
N ASN A 61 7.89 -22.48 -8.60
CA ASN A 61 8.03 -23.46 -7.52
C ASN A 61 7.93 -22.82 -6.13
N ALA A 62 8.45 -21.59 -5.95
CA ALA A 62 8.34 -20.86 -4.69
C ALA A 62 6.88 -20.46 -4.39
N ALA A 63 6.12 -20.05 -5.41
CA ALA A 63 4.71 -19.71 -5.27
C ALA A 63 3.84 -20.93 -4.91
N ASP A 64 4.14 -22.11 -5.47
CA ASP A 64 3.43 -23.36 -5.15
C ASP A 64 3.69 -23.80 -3.69
N ILE A 65 4.92 -23.66 -3.20
CA ILE A 65 5.27 -23.98 -1.81
C ILE A 65 4.55 -23.02 -0.84
N GLU A 66 4.49 -21.72 -1.16
CA GLU A 66 3.80 -20.73 -0.32
C GLU A 66 2.28 -20.99 -0.26
N ALA A 67 1.68 -21.39 -1.38
CA ALA A 67 0.27 -21.75 -1.43
C ALA A 67 -0.06 -23.00 -0.59
N ASP A 68 0.78 -24.05 -0.68
CA ASP A 68 0.63 -25.28 0.10
C ASP A 68 0.80 -25.03 1.60
N ILE A 69 1.81 -24.26 2.00
CA ILE A 69 2.02 -23.85 3.41
C ILE A 69 0.80 -23.07 3.94
N LYS A 70 0.25 -22.15 3.14
CA LYS A 70 -0.93 -21.36 3.53
C LYS A 70 -2.19 -22.21 3.65
N GLU A 71 -2.34 -23.24 2.82
CA GLU A 71 -3.45 -24.19 2.90
C GLU A 71 -3.31 -25.10 4.12
N GLN A 72 -2.09 -25.56 4.44
CA GLN A 72 -1.80 -26.34 5.65
C GLN A 72 -2.12 -25.56 6.92
N PHE A 73 -1.72 -24.28 7.03
CA PHE A 73 -2.07 -23.44 8.19
C PHE A 73 -3.58 -23.21 8.31
N LYS A 74 -4.28 -22.96 7.19
CA LYS A 74 -5.76 -22.82 7.21
C LYS A 74 -6.45 -24.09 7.68
N LYS A 75 -5.96 -25.25 7.25
CA LYS A 75 -6.46 -26.56 7.67
C LYS A 75 -6.14 -26.82 9.15
N GLU A 76 -4.96 -26.42 9.62
CA GLU A 76 -4.56 -26.55 11.03
C GLU A 76 -5.40 -25.66 11.96
N THR A 77 -5.69 -24.40 11.58
CA THR A 77 -6.61 -23.52 12.32
C THR A 77 -8.03 -24.10 12.43
N LEU A 78 -8.43 -24.97 11.50
CA LEU A 78 -9.71 -25.68 11.58
C LEU A 78 -9.67 -26.89 12.53
N LEU A 79 -8.49 -27.51 12.74
CA LEU A 79 -8.33 -28.68 13.61
C LEU A 79 -7.99 -28.32 15.07
N ARG A 80 -7.41 -27.14 15.32
CA ARG A 80 -7.18 -26.63 16.68
C ARG A 80 -8.32 -25.70 17.07
N ASP A 81 -9.32 -26.23 17.77
CA ASP A 81 -10.42 -25.41 18.32
C ASP A 81 -9.90 -24.64 19.56
N GLU A 82 -9.04 -23.63 19.32
CA GLU A 82 -8.55 -22.70 20.35
C GLU A 82 -9.72 -22.06 21.10
N HIS A 83 -10.87 -21.90 20.42
CA HIS A 83 -12.09 -21.42 21.05
C HIS A 83 -12.70 -22.44 22.01
N GLU A 84 -12.62 -23.74 21.75
CA GLU A 84 -13.05 -24.76 22.72
C GLU A 84 -12.14 -24.83 23.95
N GLU A 85 -10.83 -24.71 23.75
CA GLU A 85 -9.87 -24.66 24.86
C GLU A 85 -10.07 -23.39 25.71
N MET A 86 -10.30 -22.24 25.07
CA MET A 86 -10.66 -20.98 25.73
C MET A 86 -11.98 -21.08 26.50
N ARG A 87 -13.02 -21.69 25.92
CA ARG A 87 -14.30 -21.93 26.61
C ARG A 87 -14.11 -22.79 27.85
N ARG A 88 -13.35 -23.90 27.74
CA ARG A 88 -13.04 -24.77 28.88
C ARG A 88 -12.25 -24.07 29.97
N TYR A 89 -11.27 -23.23 29.61
CA TYR A 89 -10.51 -22.48 30.59
C TYR A 89 -11.38 -21.48 31.35
N VAL A 90 -12.25 -20.75 30.64
CA VAL A 90 -13.19 -19.81 31.26
C VAL A 90 -14.18 -20.55 32.18
N GLU A 91 -14.74 -21.67 31.73
CA GLU A 91 -15.65 -22.49 32.55
C GLU A 91 -14.95 -23.04 33.80
N ALA A 92 -13.73 -23.54 33.68
CA ALA A 92 -12.95 -24.03 34.81
C ALA A 92 -12.60 -22.92 35.80
N ARG A 93 -12.25 -21.72 35.31
CA ARG A 93 -11.95 -20.55 36.15
C ARG A 93 -13.20 -20.07 36.89
N ILE A 94 -14.34 -19.95 36.19
CA ILE A 94 -15.63 -19.59 36.79
C ILE A 94 -16.07 -20.64 37.83
N ALA A 95 -15.89 -21.93 37.54
CA ALA A 95 -16.24 -23.00 38.47
C ALA A 95 -15.36 -22.99 39.73
N ALA A 96 -14.06 -22.69 39.58
CA ALA A 96 -13.12 -22.60 40.70
C ALA A 96 -13.36 -21.35 41.57
N GLU A 97 -13.73 -20.23 40.95
CA GLU A 97 -13.84 -18.93 41.62
C GLU A 97 -15.25 -18.67 42.16
N CYS A 98 -16.28 -19.30 41.58
CA CYS A 98 -17.70 -19.13 41.96
C CYS A 98 -18.50 -20.45 41.81
N PRO A 99 -18.45 -21.39 42.78
CA PRO A 99 -19.22 -22.64 42.71
C PRO A 99 -20.75 -22.44 42.72
N ALA A 100 -21.24 -21.29 43.18
CA ALA A 100 -22.66 -20.94 43.18
C ALA A 100 -23.21 -20.52 41.79
N ALA A 101 -22.35 -20.02 40.89
CA ALA A 101 -22.77 -19.52 39.57
C ALA A 101 -23.17 -20.66 38.61
N MET A 102 -22.65 -21.87 38.82
CA MET A 102 -22.94 -23.04 37.97
C MET A 102 -24.27 -23.72 38.32
N ALA A 103 -24.76 -23.58 39.56
CA ALA A 103 -26.08 -24.06 39.98
C ALA A 103 -27.23 -23.25 39.35
N ALA A 104 -26.99 -21.99 38.99
CA ALA A 104 -28.00 -21.10 38.39
C ALA A 104 -28.18 -21.29 36.87
N LYS A 105 -27.26 -21.98 36.18
CA LYS A 105 -27.28 -22.15 34.72
C LYS A 105 -27.97 -23.43 34.23
N GLY A 106 -28.52 -24.23 35.16
CA GLY A 106 -29.29 -25.44 34.89
C GLY A 106 -30.80 -25.21 34.80
N GLY A 107 -31.28 -24.31 33.92
CA GLY A 107 -32.72 -24.21 33.65
C GLY A 107 -33.16 -23.03 32.79
N GLY A 108 -33.61 -23.32 31.55
CA GLY A 108 -34.50 -22.51 30.69
C GLY A 108 -33.90 -21.19 30.15
N GLY A 109 -33.94 -20.86 28.87
CA GLY A 109 -35.04 -21.01 27.92
C GLY A 109 -35.87 -19.71 27.83
N ALA A 110 -35.55 -18.87 26.83
CA ALA A 110 -36.39 -17.85 26.18
C ALA A 110 -37.19 -16.82 27.02
N ASN A 111 -36.89 -15.52 26.86
CA ASN A 111 -37.78 -14.51 26.28
C ASN A 111 -37.25 -13.08 26.48
N GLY A 112 -37.37 -12.26 25.44
CA GLY A 112 -36.96 -10.86 25.44
C GLY A 112 -37.94 -9.93 26.15
N VAL A 113 -37.43 -8.77 26.58
CA VAL A 113 -38.22 -7.55 26.88
C VAL A 113 -37.35 -6.33 26.55
N GLY A 114 -37.94 -5.35 25.85
CA GLY A 114 -37.30 -4.19 25.23
C GLY A 114 -36.83 -3.05 26.16
N PRO A 115 -36.43 -1.90 25.59
CA PRO A 115 -35.66 -0.89 26.29
C PRO A 115 -36.56 0.07 27.07
N SER A 116 -36.46 0.06 28.39
CA SER A 116 -36.97 1.12 29.25
C SER A 116 -35.81 1.96 29.78
N ASP A 117 -35.73 3.19 29.30
CA ASP A 117 -34.91 4.25 29.87
C ASP A 117 -35.34 4.49 31.32
N SER A 118 -34.46 4.16 32.26
CA SER A 118 -34.58 4.55 33.66
C SER A 118 -33.19 4.89 34.17
N LYS A 119 -32.91 6.20 34.27
CA LYS A 119 -31.76 6.75 35.00
C LYS A 119 -31.80 6.25 36.44
N ARG A 120 -31.10 5.15 36.69
CA ARG A 120 -30.79 4.65 38.04
C ARG A 120 -29.40 5.17 38.41
N PRO A 121 -29.16 5.68 39.64
CA PRO A 121 -27.82 6.02 40.08
C PRO A 121 -26.95 4.76 39.95
N LYS A 122 -25.88 4.86 39.17
CA LYS A 122 -24.90 3.78 38.96
C LYS A 122 -24.23 3.48 40.30
N ILE A 123 -24.79 2.54 41.03
CA ILE A 123 -24.05 1.84 42.07
C ILE A 123 -23.11 0.95 41.26
N ALA A 124 -21.81 1.28 41.26
CA ALA A 124 -20.79 0.48 40.61
C ALA A 124 -20.83 -0.90 41.26
N GLY A 125 -21.49 -1.84 40.59
CA GLY A 125 -21.49 -3.23 41.02
C GLY A 125 -20.12 -3.86 40.73
N PRO A 126 -19.81 -5.02 41.31
CA PRO A 126 -18.59 -5.76 41.01
C PRO A 126 -18.41 -6.02 39.50
N GLU A 127 -19.52 -6.07 38.74
CA GLU A 127 -19.54 -6.13 37.28
C GLU A 127 -18.94 -4.88 36.61
N ASP A 128 -19.18 -3.68 37.14
CA ASP A 128 -18.67 -2.43 36.59
C ASP A 128 -17.16 -2.32 36.79
N ASP A 129 -16.63 -2.83 37.91
CA ASP A 129 -15.18 -2.91 38.17
C ASP A 129 -14.47 -3.86 37.19
N ILE A 130 -15.11 -4.97 36.86
CA ILE A 130 -14.61 -5.94 35.87
C ILE A 130 -14.62 -5.30 34.47
N LEU A 131 -15.72 -4.63 34.12
CA LEU A 131 -15.84 -3.91 32.85
C LEU A 131 -14.80 -2.79 32.72
N PHE A 132 -14.51 -2.07 33.81
CA PHE A 132 -13.49 -1.03 33.84
C PHE A 132 -12.08 -1.60 33.63
N LYS A 133 -11.74 -2.70 34.32
CA LYS A 133 -10.45 -3.40 34.12
C LYS A 133 -10.31 -3.96 32.70
N ALA A 134 -11.39 -4.51 32.13
CA ALA A 134 -11.40 -4.99 30.75
C ALA A 134 -11.16 -3.84 29.75
N ALA A 135 -11.80 -2.68 29.96
CA ALA A 135 -11.59 -1.50 29.13
C ALA A 135 -10.16 -0.97 29.22
N GLU A 136 -9.53 -1.04 30.40
CA GLU A 136 -8.15 -0.63 30.60
C GLU A 136 -7.16 -1.52 29.82
N LEU A 137 -7.39 -2.84 29.82
CA LEU A 137 -6.61 -3.78 29.00
C LEU A 137 -6.77 -3.47 27.51
N VAL A 138 -7.99 -3.27 27.01
CA VAL A 138 -8.24 -2.94 25.59
C VAL A 138 -7.60 -1.60 25.20
N LYS A 139 -7.62 -0.60 26.08
CA LYS A 139 -7.00 0.71 25.85
C LYS A 139 -5.48 0.63 25.69
N GLN A 140 -4.82 -0.30 26.37
CA GLN A 140 -3.38 -0.54 26.22
C GLN A 140 -3.02 -1.13 24.85
N TYR A 141 -3.93 -1.87 24.22
CA TYR A 141 -3.79 -2.39 22.85
C TYR A 141 -4.31 -1.42 21.78
N GLY A 142 -4.74 -0.22 22.15
CA GLY A 142 -5.14 0.82 21.21
C GLY A 142 -4.01 1.19 20.24
N SER A 143 -4.28 1.04 18.94
CA SER A 143 -3.36 1.11 17.80
C SER A 143 -2.71 2.49 17.52
N LYS A 144 -2.46 3.32 18.54
CA LYS A 144 -1.73 4.60 18.39
C LYS A 144 -0.32 4.41 17.80
N ARG A 145 0.27 3.21 17.98
CA ARG A 145 1.58 2.85 17.42
C ARG A 145 1.58 2.60 15.91
N ASN A 146 0.43 2.26 15.31
CA ASN A 146 0.36 1.89 13.88
C ASN A 146 -0.04 3.07 12.99
N GLU A 147 -0.67 4.10 13.57
CA GLU A 147 -1.04 5.32 12.86
C GLU A 147 0.22 6.14 12.49
N GLU A 148 1.24 6.14 13.35
CA GLU A 148 2.51 6.86 13.15
C GLU A 148 3.40 6.24 12.05
N LEU A 149 3.33 4.92 11.87
CA LEU A 149 4.09 4.19 10.85
C LEU A 149 3.45 4.29 9.45
N LEU A 150 2.12 4.36 9.38
CA LEU A 150 1.39 4.53 8.11
C LEU A 150 1.26 6.00 7.70
N SER A 151 1.12 6.94 8.66
CA SER A 151 1.03 8.37 8.35
C SER A 151 2.31 8.88 7.68
N ASN A 152 3.46 8.47 8.19
CA ASN A 152 4.75 8.84 7.62
C ASN A 152 4.92 8.26 6.20
N GLN A 153 4.45 7.04 5.96
CA GLN A 153 4.44 6.43 4.63
C GLN A 153 3.51 7.16 3.65
N MET A 154 2.36 7.66 4.12
CA MET A 154 1.44 8.46 3.31
C MET A 154 1.96 9.87 3.04
N LEU A 155 2.67 10.49 3.99
CA LEU A 155 3.28 11.81 3.84
C LEU A 155 4.49 11.79 2.88
N VAL A 156 5.31 10.73 2.94
CA VAL A 156 6.45 10.53 2.02
C VAL A 156 5.99 10.18 0.59
N GLY A 157 4.75 9.69 0.44
CA GLY A 157 4.17 9.31 -0.85
C GLY A 157 3.53 10.45 -1.64
N ILE A 158 3.40 11.66 -1.07
CA ILE A 158 2.89 12.83 -1.80
C ILE A 158 4.07 13.51 -2.49
N PRO A 159 4.19 13.46 -3.83
CA PRO A 159 5.21 14.24 -4.52
C PRO A 159 4.96 15.72 -4.25
N GLU A 160 6.01 16.45 -3.90
CA GLU A 160 5.94 17.90 -3.74
C GLU A 160 5.52 18.53 -5.07
N VAL A 161 4.30 19.07 -5.11
CA VAL A 161 3.82 19.91 -6.20
C VAL A 161 3.72 21.32 -5.63
N ASP A 162 4.48 22.26 -6.18
CA ASP A 162 4.37 23.66 -5.77
C ASP A 162 2.96 24.18 -6.10
N LEU A 163 2.17 24.42 -5.05
CA LEU A 163 0.82 24.95 -5.14
C LEU A 163 0.80 26.49 -5.33
N GLY A 164 1.96 27.11 -5.49
CA GLY A 164 2.11 28.56 -5.65
C GLY A 164 1.68 29.32 -4.40
N ILE A 165 1.86 28.72 -3.21
CA ILE A 165 1.45 29.32 -1.93
C ILE A 165 2.24 30.61 -1.68
N GLU A 166 3.53 30.63 -1.99
CA GLU A 166 4.37 31.83 -1.86
C GLU A 166 3.87 32.97 -2.76
N THR A 167 3.53 32.67 -4.01
CA THR A 167 2.95 33.65 -4.94
C THR A 167 1.60 34.17 -4.44
N ARG A 168 0.76 33.29 -3.89
CA ARG A 168 -0.52 33.67 -3.27
C ARG A 168 -0.31 34.56 -2.05
N MET A 169 0.65 34.24 -1.18
CA MET A 169 0.99 35.05 -0.01
C MET A 169 1.49 36.43 -0.43
N ARG A 170 2.38 36.51 -1.42
CA ARG A 170 2.86 37.81 -1.96
C ARG A 170 1.73 38.68 -2.52
N ASN A 171 0.75 38.07 -3.20
CA ASN A 171 -0.43 38.80 -3.70
C ASN A 171 -1.33 39.31 -2.57
N ILE A 172 -1.49 38.53 -1.50
CA ILE A 172 -2.23 38.96 -0.31
C ILE A 172 -1.51 40.13 0.35
N GLU A 173 -0.20 40.03 0.57
CA GLU A 173 0.60 41.12 1.16
C GLU A 173 0.52 42.40 0.33
N ALA A 174 0.66 42.30 -0.99
CA ALA A 174 0.58 43.46 -1.88
C ALA A 174 -0.80 44.13 -1.87
N THR A 175 -1.88 43.35 -1.82
CA THR A 175 -3.26 43.91 -1.76
C THR A 175 -3.58 44.47 -0.38
N GLU A 176 -3.06 43.87 0.69
CA GLU A 176 -3.20 44.38 2.05
C GLU A 176 -2.46 45.72 2.22
N GLN A 177 -1.22 45.84 1.74
CA GLN A 177 -0.46 47.10 1.77
C GLN A 177 -1.20 48.23 1.03
N LYS A 178 -1.68 47.97 -0.19
CA LYS A 178 -2.45 48.95 -0.96
C LYS A 178 -3.76 49.33 -0.26
N LYS A 179 -4.43 48.38 0.37
CA LYS A 179 -5.64 48.65 1.18
C LYS A 179 -5.32 49.58 2.35
N VAL A 180 -4.22 49.34 3.06
CA VAL A 180 -3.77 50.22 4.16
C VAL A 180 -3.46 51.63 3.64
N GLU A 181 -2.82 51.77 2.48
CA GLU A 181 -2.55 53.07 1.87
C GLU A 181 -3.83 53.83 1.48
N LEU A 182 -4.82 53.15 0.91
CA LEU A 182 -6.11 53.77 0.56
C LEU A 182 -6.89 54.21 1.79
N LEU A 183 -6.88 53.40 2.86
CA LEU A 183 -7.48 53.77 4.15
C LEU A 183 -6.80 55.00 4.76
N LYS A 184 -5.46 55.10 4.67
CA LYS A 184 -4.72 56.31 5.07
C LYS A 184 -5.14 57.55 4.27
N LYS A 185 -5.53 57.37 3.00
CA LYS A 185 -6.06 58.42 2.12
C LYS A 185 -7.56 58.70 2.31
N GLY A 186 -8.22 58.03 3.26
CA GLY A 186 -9.65 58.20 3.57
C GLY A 186 -10.61 57.53 2.59
N ILE A 187 -10.11 56.65 1.72
CA ILE A 187 -10.91 55.93 0.72
C ILE A 187 -11.20 54.53 1.27
N ILE A 188 -12.49 54.20 1.43
CA ILE A 188 -12.93 52.88 1.89
C ILE A 188 -13.17 51.99 0.65
N PRO A 189 -12.32 50.98 0.38
CA PRO A 189 -12.53 50.09 -0.75
C PRO A 189 -13.73 49.18 -0.50
N GLN A 190 -14.65 49.12 -1.47
CA GLN A 190 -15.81 48.22 -1.45
C GLN A 190 -15.42 46.83 -1.95
N PRO A 191 -15.94 45.74 -1.36
CA PRO A 191 -15.68 44.39 -1.86
C PRO A 191 -16.38 44.21 -3.21
N THR A 192 -15.60 44.03 -4.28
CA THR A 192 -16.14 43.60 -5.57
C THR A 192 -16.12 42.07 -5.62
N ASN A 193 -17.28 41.45 -5.87
CA ASN A 193 -17.42 39.98 -5.94
C ASN A 193 -16.84 39.37 -7.23
N ASN A 194 -15.89 40.04 -7.88
CA ASN A 194 -15.36 39.61 -9.17
C ASN A 194 -13.92 39.11 -9.00
N TRP A 195 -13.77 37.79 -8.92
CA TRP A 195 -12.47 37.13 -8.85
C TRP A 195 -11.79 37.16 -10.22
N GLN A 196 -11.08 38.25 -10.50
CA GLN A 196 -10.17 38.31 -11.65
C GLN A 196 -8.73 38.12 -11.17
N PRO A 197 -7.94 37.25 -11.80
CA PRO A 197 -6.53 37.09 -11.46
C PRO A 197 -5.80 38.40 -11.80
N VAL A 198 -5.18 39.01 -10.80
CA VAL A 198 -4.30 40.17 -11.00
C VAL A 198 -2.99 39.66 -11.59
N VAL A 199 -2.80 39.88 -12.89
CA VAL A 199 -1.52 39.64 -13.57
C VAL A 199 -0.60 40.78 -13.16
N VAL A 200 0.39 40.49 -12.30
CA VAL A 200 1.47 41.42 -12.00
C VAL A 200 2.39 41.40 -13.22
N VAL A 201 2.33 42.46 -14.03
CA VAL A 201 3.32 42.71 -15.08
C VAL A 201 4.54 43.29 -14.39
N GLU A 202 5.61 42.50 -14.25
CA GLU A 202 6.93 43.03 -13.94
C GLU A 202 7.37 43.89 -15.13
N GLU A 203 7.34 45.21 -14.96
CA GLU A 203 8.07 46.12 -15.85
C GLU A 203 9.57 45.87 -15.62
N ILE A 204 10.17 45.12 -16.54
CA ILE A 204 11.62 45.03 -16.67
C ILE A 204 12.09 46.41 -17.17
N GLU A 205 12.54 47.26 -16.25
CA GLU A 205 13.36 48.42 -16.62
C GLU A 205 14.69 47.88 -17.16
N GLU A 206 14.84 47.86 -18.48
CA GLU A 206 16.14 47.71 -19.14
C GLU A 206 16.99 48.95 -18.84
N GLY A 207 18.03 48.76 -18.04
CA GLY A 207 19.16 49.68 -17.89
C GLY A 207 20.37 49.21 -18.67
#